data_AF-A0A0D6LKR6-F1
#
_entry.id   AF-A0A0D6LKR6-F1
#
_cell.length_a   1.000
_cell.length_b   1.000
_cell.length_c   1.000
_cell.angle_alpha   90.00
_cell.angle_beta   90.00
_cell.angle_gamma   90.00
#
_symmetry.space_group_name_H-M   'P 1'
#
loop_
_entity.id
_entity.type
_entity.pdbx_description
1 polymer ?
#
loop_
_entity_poly.entity_id
_entity_poly.type
_entity_poly.pdbx_seq_one_letter_code
_entity_poly.pdbx_strand_id
1 'polypeptide(L)'
;MEKFYKEQAEESEKREKKIIALLENAAKAYRKYLTLFDDNKTARQIAQDEQKLHNERPKRYGMSKWAEIIGGTKTLNDGAEIPMIGLGSNKIVDQVTLNDFIQSALEIGYRLFDTAEQYVNERELGCAIKTVLPKVKLKREDIFITTKVRIEDGNAASWAEQSVVGSLKKFDTTYLDLVLIHYPRDRKAGSDDAYETNKKSRREAWKKLEQLKEEGLIRSIGVSNFEVYHLVELLEYAKAFSSLARGNQEILKEAAVQEPAKRFDVSPQVNS
;
A
#
# COMPACT_ATOMS: atom_id res chain seq x y z
N MET A 1 -37.46 -10.28 6.15
CA MET A 1 -36.17 -10.85 5.73
C MET A 1 -35.90 -10.55 4.26
N GLU A 2 -36.67 -11.07 3.29
CA GLU A 2 -36.46 -10.80 1.85
C GLU A 2 -36.44 -9.31 1.45
N LYS A 3 -37.31 -8.48 2.04
CA LYS A 3 -37.35 -7.04 1.75
C LYS A 3 -36.06 -6.31 2.13
N PHE A 4 -35.45 -6.70 3.26
CA PHE A 4 -34.20 -6.12 3.76
C PHE A 4 -33.01 -6.46 2.86
N TYR A 5 -32.95 -7.71 2.36
CA TYR A 5 -31.88 -8.13 1.45
C TYR A 5 -32.01 -7.50 0.06
N LYS A 6 -33.24 -7.25 -0.43
CA LYS A 6 -33.46 -6.48 -1.67
C LYS A 6 -33.02 -5.03 -1.52
N GLU A 7 -33.36 -4.38 -0.41
CA GLU A 7 -32.95 -2.99 -0.15
C GLU A 7 -31.42 -2.87 -0.05
N GLN A 8 -30.74 -3.80 0.63
CA GLN A 8 -29.27 -3.85 0.71
C GLN A 8 -28.61 -4.09 -0.66
N ALA A 9 -29.18 -4.95 -1.50
CA ALA A 9 -28.68 -5.21 -2.85
C ALA A 9 -28.84 -3.99 -3.77
N GLU A 10 -29.99 -3.31 -3.71
CA GLU A 10 -30.22 -2.07 -4.46
C GLU A 10 -29.31 -0.92 -4.00
N GLU A 11 -29.02 -0.83 -2.70
CA GLU A 11 -28.09 0.16 -2.15
C GLU A 11 -26.63 -0.12 -2.58
N SER A 12 -26.24 -1.40 -2.60
CA SER A 12 -24.93 -1.84 -3.11
C SER A 12 -24.78 -1.54 -4.60
N GLU A 13 -25.80 -1.83 -5.41
CA GLU A 13 -25.78 -1.58 -6.86
C GLU A 13 -25.74 -0.07 -7.17
N LYS A 14 -26.46 0.75 -6.39
CA LYS A 14 -26.37 2.22 -6.48
C LYS A 14 -24.98 2.73 -6.08
N ARG A 15 -24.36 2.14 -5.05
CA ARG A 15 -23.00 2.49 -4.60
C ARG A 15 -21.95 2.12 -5.65
N GLU A 16 -22.09 0.95 -6.27
CA GLU A 16 -21.22 0.47 -7.35
C GLU A 16 -21.32 1.35 -8.61
N LYS A 17 -22.53 1.67 -9.07
CA LYS A 17 -22.74 2.62 -10.18
C LYS A 17 -22.16 4.00 -9.89
N LYS A 18 -22.25 4.47 -8.64
CA LYS A 18 -21.65 5.74 -8.21
C LYS A 18 -20.11 5.67 -8.21
N ILE A 19 -19.51 4.56 -7.79
CA ILE A 19 -18.05 4.34 -7.84
C ILE A 19 -17.57 4.27 -9.28
N ILE A 20 -18.26 3.54 -10.16
CA ILE A 20 -17.91 3.46 -11.59
C ILE A 20 -17.98 4.85 -12.23
N ALA A 21 -19.04 5.62 -11.98
CA ALA A 21 -19.14 6.99 -12.48
C ALA A 21 -18.02 7.91 -11.95
N LEU A 22 -17.58 7.74 -10.69
CA LEU A 22 -16.46 8.48 -10.12
C LEU A 22 -15.11 8.06 -10.74
N LEU A 23 -14.91 6.77 -10.99
CA LEU A 23 -13.72 6.24 -11.67
C LEU A 23 -13.66 6.68 -13.14
N GLU A 24 -14.80 6.68 -13.84
CA GLU A 24 -14.91 7.22 -15.20
C GLU A 24 -14.66 8.73 -15.22
N ASN A 25 -15.15 9.46 -14.22
CA ASN A 25 -14.86 10.89 -14.07
C ASN A 25 -13.39 11.15 -13.73
N ALA A 26 -12.75 10.33 -12.89
CA ALA A 26 -11.32 10.41 -12.59
C ALA A 26 -10.48 10.07 -13.83
N ALA A 27 -10.84 9.03 -14.58
CA ALA A 27 -10.21 8.67 -15.85
C ALA A 27 -10.41 9.75 -16.91
N LYS A 28 -11.59 10.41 -16.95
CA LYS A 28 -11.88 11.55 -17.83
C LYS A 28 -11.11 12.79 -17.41
N ALA A 29 -10.93 13.04 -16.11
CA ALA A 29 -10.08 14.10 -15.57
C ALA A 29 -8.61 13.86 -15.93
N TYR A 30 -8.14 12.60 -15.83
CA TYR A 30 -6.80 12.19 -16.23
C TYR A 30 -6.57 12.32 -17.74
N ARG A 31 -7.55 11.94 -18.58
CA ARG A 31 -7.50 12.18 -20.03
C ARG A 31 -7.56 13.67 -20.39
N LYS A 32 -8.35 14.45 -19.65
CA LYS A 32 -8.42 15.92 -19.81
C LYS A 32 -7.10 16.58 -19.41
N TYR A 33 -6.42 16.08 -18.38
CA TYR A 33 -5.07 16.51 -17.97
C TYR A 33 -4.04 16.26 -19.07
N LEU A 34 -4.11 15.12 -19.78
CA LEU A 34 -3.25 14.86 -20.94
C LEU A 34 -3.48 15.85 -22.10
N THR A 35 -4.69 16.41 -22.24
CA THR A 35 -5.03 17.41 -23.27
C THR A 35 -4.83 18.87 -22.83
N LEU A 36 -4.65 19.14 -21.53
CA LEU A 36 -4.48 20.49 -20.98
C LEU A 36 -3.03 20.99 -21.03
N PHE A 37 -2.12 20.23 -21.66
CA PHE A 37 -0.75 20.65 -21.93
C PHE A 37 -0.61 21.71 -23.05
N ASP A 38 -1.73 22.23 -23.58
CA ASP A 38 -1.68 23.12 -24.75
C ASP A 38 -2.50 24.42 -24.65
N ASP A 39 -2.97 24.89 -23.48
CA ASP A 39 -3.18 26.34 -23.31
C ASP A 39 -3.52 26.80 -21.88
N ASN A 40 -2.91 27.93 -21.50
CA ASN A 40 -3.02 28.60 -20.21
C ASN A 40 -4.35 29.35 -20.00
N LYS A 41 -5.01 29.12 -18.85
CA LYS A 41 -5.88 30.01 -18.01
C LYS A 41 -6.77 29.10 -17.14
N THR A 42 -7.02 29.26 -15.84
CA THR A 42 -7.15 30.44 -14.96
C THR A 42 -7.23 29.93 -13.51
N ALA A 43 -6.15 30.04 -12.73
CA ALA A 43 -6.08 29.58 -11.33
C ALA A 43 -6.96 30.40 -10.34
N ARG A 44 -7.53 31.54 -10.77
CA ARG A 44 -8.30 32.45 -9.91
C ARG A 44 -9.75 32.02 -9.66
N GLN A 45 -10.35 31.23 -10.55
CA GLN A 45 -11.75 30.83 -10.42
C GLN A 45 -11.93 29.68 -9.42
N ILE A 46 -10.96 28.75 -9.40
CA ILE A 46 -10.96 27.55 -8.55
C ILE A 46 -10.91 27.93 -7.05
N ALA A 47 -10.11 28.95 -6.71
CA ALA A 47 -9.96 29.40 -5.32
C ALA A 47 -11.25 29.99 -4.72
N GLN A 48 -12.19 30.50 -5.54
CA GLN A 48 -13.42 31.12 -5.06
C GLN A 48 -14.53 30.10 -4.77
N ASP A 49 -14.55 28.97 -5.50
CA ASP A 49 -15.55 27.92 -5.32
C ASP A 49 -15.24 27.02 -4.11
N GLU A 50 -13.97 26.82 -3.78
CA GLU A 50 -13.51 26.02 -2.63
C GLU A 50 -13.89 26.63 -1.27
N GLN A 51 -13.87 27.95 -1.15
CA GLN A 51 -14.20 28.65 0.09
C GLN A 51 -15.68 28.53 0.46
N LYS A 52 -16.55 28.31 -0.53
CA LYS A 52 -17.99 28.13 -0.33
C LYS A 52 -18.32 26.72 0.21
N LEU A 53 -17.63 25.69 -0.29
CA LEU A 53 -17.81 24.29 0.11
C LEU A 53 -17.24 23.98 1.51
N HIS A 54 -16.28 24.77 1.99
CA HIS A 54 -15.67 24.57 3.31
C HIS A 54 -16.63 24.86 4.47
N ASN A 55 -17.61 25.74 4.28
CA ASN A 55 -18.51 26.21 5.34
C ASN A 55 -19.69 25.26 5.63
N GLU A 56 -19.87 24.19 4.85
CA GLU A 56 -21.10 23.37 4.87
C GLU A 56 -20.94 21.94 5.42
N ARG A 57 -19.77 21.54 5.94
CA ARG A 57 -19.56 20.13 6.36
C ARG A 57 -19.88 19.86 7.85
N PRO A 58 -20.76 18.90 8.19
CA PRO A 58 -21.07 18.53 9.57
C PRO A 58 -20.01 17.61 10.20
N LYS A 59 -19.82 17.71 11.52
CA LYS A 59 -18.85 16.94 12.33
C LYS A 59 -19.40 15.55 12.69
N ARG A 60 -18.58 14.49 12.60
CA ARG A 60 -18.94 13.10 12.94
C ARG A 60 -18.21 12.59 14.19
N TYR A 61 -18.94 11.92 15.08
CA TYR A 61 -18.48 11.17 16.25
C TYR A 61 -18.83 9.68 16.06
N GLY A 62 -17.91 8.75 16.34
CA GLY A 62 -18.25 7.38 16.77
C GLY A 62 -18.25 6.19 15.80
N MET A 63 -17.57 6.21 14.63
CA MET A 63 -17.39 5.02 13.78
C MET A 63 -15.92 4.58 13.73
N SER A 64 -15.63 3.31 13.40
CA SER A 64 -14.25 2.85 13.19
C SER A 64 -13.53 3.80 12.21
N LYS A 65 -12.22 4.03 12.40
CA LYS A 65 -11.45 4.96 11.54
C LYS A 65 -11.53 4.63 10.04
N TRP A 66 -12.02 3.43 9.73
CA TRP A 66 -12.08 2.82 8.41
C TRP A 66 -13.49 2.74 7.80
N ALA A 67 -14.53 3.21 8.48
CA ALA A 67 -15.93 3.06 8.04
C ALA A 67 -16.25 3.69 6.67
N GLU A 68 -15.38 4.57 6.17
CA GLU A 68 -15.55 5.28 4.88
C GLU A 68 -14.52 4.88 3.81
N ILE A 69 -13.74 3.81 4.00
CA ILE A 69 -12.73 3.39 3.01
C ILE A 69 -13.37 2.77 1.77
N ILE A 70 -12.85 3.16 0.60
CA ILE A 70 -13.18 2.53 -0.68
C ILE A 70 -12.78 1.04 -0.71
N GLY A 71 -13.75 0.17 -0.98
CA GLY A 71 -13.53 -1.29 -1.00
C GLY A 71 -13.37 -1.95 0.37
N GLY A 72 -13.45 -1.21 1.48
CA GLY A 72 -13.33 -1.78 2.83
C GLY A 72 -11.91 -2.21 3.22
N THR A 73 -11.82 -2.99 4.29
CA THR A 73 -10.56 -3.49 4.86
C THR A 73 -10.53 -5.02 4.90
N LYS A 74 -9.33 -5.57 4.98
CA LYS A 74 -9.07 -6.97 5.35
C LYS A 74 -8.21 -6.99 6.62
N THR A 75 -8.43 -7.96 7.49
CA THR A 75 -7.55 -8.20 8.65
C THR A 75 -6.38 -9.08 8.22
N LEU A 76 -5.16 -8.61 8.49
CA LEU A 76 -3.93 -9.37 8.39
C LEU A 76 -3.75 -10.27 9.61
N ASN A 77 -2.82 -11.20 9.51
CA ASN A 77 -2.65 -12.30 10.47
C ASN A 77 -2.11 -11.82 11.82
N ASP A 78 -1.48 -10.65 11.83
CA ASP A 78 -1.04 -9.94 13.03
C ASP A 78 -2.12 -9.00 13.60
N GLY A 79 -3.35 -9.09 13.09
CA GLY A 79 -4.50 -8.29 13.52
C GLY A 79 -4.56 -6.89 12.90
N ALA A 80 -3.57 -6.49 12.09
CA ALA A 80 -3.60 -5.20 11.43
C ALA A 80 -4.69 -5.16 10.35
N GLU A 81 -5.44 -4.07 10.28
CA GLU A 81 -6.40 -3.86 9.19
C GLU A 81 -5.74 -3.15 8.01
N ILE A 82 -5.85 -3.75 6.83
CA ILE A 82 -5.32 -3.21 5.58
C ILE A 82 -6.46 -2.79 4.64
N PRO A 83 -6.43 -1.58 4.06
CA PRO A 83 -7.36 -1.21 2.99
C PRO A 83 -7.25 -2.17 1.80
N MET A 84 -8.39 -2.63 1.26
CA MET A 84 -8.38 -3.59 0.15
C MET A 84 -7.93 -2.96 -1.19
N ILE A 85 -8.07 -1.64 -1.32
CA ILE A 85 -7.72 -0.91 -2.53
C ILE A 85 -6.64 0.11 -2.17
N GLY A 86 -5.52 0.04 -2.90
CA GLY A 86 -4.36 0.92 -2.71
C GLY A 86 -3.90 1.60 -3.99
N LEU A 87 -3.04 2.59 -3.84
CA LEU A 87 -2.44 3.35 -4.94
C LEU A 87 -0.96 3.04 -5.06
N GLY A 88 -0.56 2.52 -6.22
CA GLY A 88 0.85 2.39 -6.58
C GLY A 88 1.47 3.74 -6.93
N SER A 89 2.61 4.06 -6.33
CA SER A 89 3.33 5.32 -6.56
C SER A 89 4.39 5.26 -7.67
N ASN A 90 4.59 4.10 -8.29
CA ASN A 90 5.68 3.89 -9.25
C ASN A 90 5.63 4.90 -10.42
N LYS A 91 6.78 5.46 -10.78
CA LYS A 91 6.98 6.44 -11.88
C LYS A 91 6.37 7.83 -11.68
N ILE A 92 5.74 8.13 -10.55
CA ILE A 92 5.30 9.49 -10.24
C ILE A 92 6.44 10.21 -9.49
N VAL A 93 7.11 11.15 -10.16
CA VAL A 93 8.31 11.82 -9.63
C VAL A 93 8.16 13.33 -9.46
N ASP A 94 7.17 13.95 -10.09
CA ASP A 94 6.89 15.37 -9.96
C ASP A 94 6.09 15.67 -8.67
N GLN A 95 6.56 16.63 -7.87
CA GLN A 95 5.98 16.94 -6.57
C GLN A 95 4.59 17.57 -6.67
N VAL A 96 4.36 18.42 -7.68
CA VAL A 96 3.05 19.06 -7.89
C VAL A 96 2.02 17.99 -8.24
N THR A 97 2.37 17.13 -9.19
CA THR A 97 1.54 15.98 -9.60
C THR A 97 1.26 15.04 -8.43
N LEU A 98 2.27 14.74 -7.60
CA LEU A 98 2.07 13.92 -6.39
C LEU A 98 1.10 14.59 -5.41
N ASN A 99 1.21 15.90 -5.16
CA ASN A 99 0.31 16.58 -4.26
C ASN A 99 -1.16 16.47 -4.71
N ASP A 100 -1.42 16.77 -5.98
CA ASP A 100 -2.78 16.75 -6.55
C ASP A 100 -3.35 15.33 -6.60
N PHE A 101 -2.50 14.36 -6.97
CA PHE A 101 -2.86 12.95 -7.02
C PHE A 101 -3.23 12.42 -5.63
N ILE A 102 -2.39 12.68 -4.61
CA ILE A 102 -2.62 12.22 -3.24
C ILE A 102 -3.83 12.93 -2.62
N GLN A 103 -4.03 14.22 -2.89
CA GLN A 103 -5.23 14.92 -2.42
C GLN A 103 -6.50 14.32 -3.00
N SER A 104 -6.56 14.15 -4.31
CA SER A 104 -7.72 13.55 -4.99
C SER A 104 -8.01 12.14 -4.47
N ALA A 105 -6.97 11.32 -4.31
CA ALA A 105 -7.06 9.98 -3.77
C ALA A 105 -7.70 9.95 -2.36
N LEU A 106 -7.18 10.78 -1.45
CA LEU A 106 -7.66 10.83 -0.08
C LEU A 106 -9.10 11.35 0.01
N GLU A 107 -9.47 12.33 -0.83
CA GLU A 107 -10.84 12.84 -0.91
C GLU A 107 -11.85 11.79 -1.42
N ILE A 108 -11.42 10.91 -2.34
CA ILE A 108 -12.24 9.81 -2.87
C ILE A 108 -12.36 8.63 -1.88
N GLY A 109 -11.47 8.55 -0.89
CA GLY A 109 -11.53 7.52 0.16
C GLY A 109 -10.43 6.46 0.10
N TYR A 110 -9.40 6.64 -0.74
CA TYR A 110 -8.20 5.81 -0.67
C TYR A 110 -7.47 6.04 0.64
N ARG A 111 -6.94 4.98 1.24
CA ARG A 111 -6.12 5.06 2.44
C ARG A 111 -4.82 4.26 2.37
N LEU A 112 -4.61 3.44 1.33
CA LEU A 112 -3.37 2.67 1.15
C LEU A 112 -2.49 3.27 0.05
N PHE A 113 -1.22 3.49 0.36
CA PHE A 113 -0.18 3.86 -0.59
C PHE A 113 0.87 2.74 -0.67
N ASP A 114 1.02 2.18 -1.87
CA ASP A 114 1.99 1.13 -2.19
C ASP A 114 3.20 1.75 -2.92
N THR A 115 4.36 1.71 -2.26
CA THR A 115 5.63 2.21 -2.80
C THR A 115 6.72 1.14 -2.69
N ALA A 116 7.95 1.48 -3.07
CA ALA A 116 9.14 0.67 -2.81
C ALA A 116 10.36 1.59 -2.70
N GLU A 117 11.35 1.19 -1.92
CA GLU A 117 12.65 1.88 -1.84
C GLU A 117 13.22 2.13 -3.25
N GLN A 118 13.11 1.12 -4.13
CA GLN A 118 13.64 1.14 -5.48
C GLN A 118 12.95 2.17 -6.42
N TYR A 119 11.79 2.71 -6.06
CA TYR A 119 11.10 3.71 -6.91
C TYR A 119 11.76 5.09 -6.82
N VAL A 120 12.62 5.32 -5.82
CA VAL A 120 13.40 6.55 -5.64
C VAL A 120 12.51 7.80 -5.56
N ASN A 121 11.27 7.64 -5.07
CA ASN A 121 10.29 8.74 -4.93
C ASN A 121 9.58 8.77 -3.56
N GLU A 122 10.03 7.96 -2.59
CA GLU A 122 9.42 7.92 -1.24
C GLU A 122 9.50 9.27 -0.51
N ARG A 123 10.53 10.08 -0.79
CA ARG A 123 10.68 11.41 -0.19
C ARG A 123 9.60 12.35 -0.69
N GLU A 124 9.39 12.39 -2.00
CA GLU A 124 8.40 13.22 -2.67
C GLU A 124 6.98 12.81 -2.25
N LEU A 125 6.74 11.49 -2.16
CA LEU A 125 5.50 10.94 -1.62
C LEU A 125 5.29 11.33 -0.15
N GLY A 126 6.33 11.23 0.69
CA GLY A 126 6.29 11.64 2.09
C GLY A 126 5.97 13.13 2.25
N CYS A 127 6.62 13.99 1.47
CA CYS A 127 6.32 15.42 1.41
C CYS A 127 4.86 15.67 1.01
N ALA A 128 4.35 14.99 -0.03
CA ALA A 128 2.97 15.14 -0.47
C ALA A 128 1.97 14.73 0.62
N ILE A 129 2.16 13.56 1.24
CA ILE A 129 1.33 13.06 2.33
C ILE A 129 1.31 14.07 3.49
N LYS A 130 2.47 14.54 3.94
CA LYS A 130 2.59 15.51 5.04
C LYS A 130 1.86 16.82 4.74
N THR A 131 1.92 17.30 3.50
CA THR A 131 1.25 18.54 3.08
C THR A 131 -0.27 18.35 2.92
N VAL A 132 -0.72 17.19 2.45
CA VAL A 132 -2.12 16.96 2.07
C VAL A 132 -2.97 16.50 3.25
N LEU A 133 -2.46 15.64 4.13
CA LEU A 133 -3.24 15.07 5.24
C LEU A 133 -4.03 16.14 6.05
N PRO A 134 -3.43 17.27 6.47
CA PRO A 134 -4.17 18.31 7.20
C PRO A 134 -5.29 18.96 6.38
N LYS A 135 -5.11 19.11 5.05
CA LYS A 135 -6.11 19.72 4.15
C LYS A 135 -7.39 18.88 4.09
N VAL A 136 -7.23 17.56 4.11
CA VAL A 136 -8.34 16.59 4.08
C VAL A 136 -8.77 16.14 5.49
N LYS A 137 -8.24 16.78 6.55
CA LYS A 137 -8.54 16.48 7.97
C LYS A 137 -8.24 15.04 8.39
N LEU A 138 -7.19 14.45 7.81
CA LEU A 138 -6.68 13.12 8.15
C LEU A 138 -5.34 13.23 8.88
N LYS A 139 -4.98 12.16 9.58
CA LYS A 139 -3.72 12.00 10.30
C LYS A 139 -2.91 10.83 9.75
N ARG A 140 -1.68 10.66 10.24
CA ARG A 140 -0.79 9.56 9.84
C ARG A 140 -1.42 8.20 10.09
N GLU A 141 -2.11 8.03 11.22
CA GLU A 141 -2.81 6.80 11.59
C GLU A 141 -4.07 6.51 10.76
N ASP A 142 -4.53 7.46 9.95
CA ASP A 142 -5.68 7.27 9.06
C ASP A 142 -5.26 6.70 7.69
N ILE A 143 -3.97 6.58 7.41
CA ILE A 143 -3.46 6.02 6.16
C ILE A 143 -2.55 4.81 6.42
N PHE A 144 -2.39 3.99 5.40
CA PHE A 144 -1.61 2.75 5.40
C PHE A 144 -0.49 2.87 4.36
N ILE A 145 0.77 2.84 4.81
CA ILE A 145 1.94 2.92 3.92
C ILE A 145 2.59 1.54 3.82
N THR A 146 2.63 1.02 2.59
CA THR A 146 3.40 -0.17 2.23
C THR A 146 4.66 0.25 1.50
N THR A 147 5.83 -0.21 1.95
CA THR A 147 7.09 -0.10 1.20
C THR A 147 7.76 -1.46 1.04
N LYS A 148 8.76 -1.54 0.18
CA LYS A 148 9.46 -2.78 -0.19
C LYS A 148 10.96 -2.57 -0.12
N VAL A 149 11.65 -3.43 0.61
CA VAL A 149 13.11 -3.45 0.76
C VAL A 149 13.71 -4.47 -0.20
N ARG A 150 14.85 -4.13 -0.82
CA ARG A 150 15.61 -5.11 -1.61
C ARG A 150 16.48 -5.99 -0.70
N ILE A 151 16.86 -7.16 -1.20
CA ILE A 151 17.96 -7.95 -0.63
C ILE A 151 19.28 -7.43 -1.20
N GLU A 152 20.30 -7.40 -0.35
CA GLU A 152 21.70 -7.18 -0.74
C GLU A 152 22.56 -8.33 -0.20
N ASP A 153 23.11 -9.13 -1.11
CA ASP A 153 23.85 -10.33 -0.72
C ASP A 153 25.12 -9.95 0.05
N GLY A 154 25.41 -10.71 1.10
CA GLY A 154 26.51 -10.41 2.03
C GLY A 154 26.25 -9.25 2.99
N ASN A 155 25.14 -8.51 2.86
CA ASN A 155 24.80 -7.36 3.71
C ASN A 155 23.29 -7.29 4.06
N ALA A 156 22.56 -8.40 3.92
CA ALA A 156 21.10 -8.40 3.86
C ALA A 156 20.42 -7.84 5.12
N ALA A 157 20.90 -8.22 6.31
CA ALA A 157 20.37 -7.70 7.57
C ALA A 157 20.63 -6.19 7.73
N SER A 158 21.86 -5.73 7.51
CA SER A 158 22.20 -4.30 7.63
C SER A 158 21.48 -3.46 6.58
N TRP A 159 21.36 -3.96 5.34
CA TRP A 159 20.62 -3.28 4.28
C TRP A 159 19.12 -3.15 4.62
N ALA A 160 18.49 -4.20 5.14
CA ALA A 160 17.09 -4.14 5.56
C ALA A 160 16.85 -3.05 6.61
N GLU A 161 17.74 -2.95 7.61
CA GLU A 161 17.68 -1.91 8.64
C GLU A 161 17.85 -0.50 8.07
N GLN A 162 18.90 -0.30 7.25
CA GLN A 162 19.16 0.99 6.60
C GLN A 162 18.01 1.43 5.70
N SER A 163 17.43 0.49 4.95
CA SER A 163 16.31 0.74 4.05
C SER A 163 15.07 1.18 4.82
N VAL A 164 14.69 0.46 5.89
CA VAL A 164 13.54 0.81 6.74
C VAL A 164 13.73 2.17 7.43
N VAL A 165 14.88 2.39 8.08
CA VAL A 165 15.19 3.68 8.73
C VAL A 165 15.22 4.82 7.72
N GLY A 166 15.75 4.56 6.51
CA GLY A 166 15.74 5.50 5.40
C GLY A 166 14.32 5.86 4.97
N SER A 167 13.43 4.89 4.80
CA SER A 167 12.02 5.13 4.46
C SER A 167 11.30 5.90 5.57
N LEU A 168 11.48 5.55 6.84
CA LEU A 168 10.91 6.31 7.98
C LEU A 168 11.29 7.79 7.93
N LYS A 169 12.57 8.09 7.65
CA LYS A 169 13.07 9.46 7.49
C LYS A 169 12.46 10.18 6.28
N LYS A 170 12.31 9.50 5.14
CA LYS A 170 11.71 10.08 3.93
C LYS A 170 10.22 10.39 4.09
N PHE A 171 9.51 9.53 4.83
CA PHE A 171 8.09 9.73 5.17
C PHE A 171 7.86 10.64 6.38
N ASP A 172 8.92 11.01 7.11
CA ASP A 172 8.87 11.79 8.35
C ASP A 172 7.88 11.19 9.36
N THR A 173 8.05 9.88 9.62
CA THR A 173 7.17 9.11 10.50
C THR A 173 7.96 8.15 11.38
N THR A 174 7.35 7.69 12.47
CA THR A 174 7.98 6.76 13.43
C THR A 174 7.66 5.29 13.17
N TYR A 175 6.74 4.98 12.25
CA TYR A 175 6.41 3.61 11.88
C TYR A 175 5.96 3.46 10.42
N LEU A 176 6.18 2.26 9.86
CA LEU A 176 5.60 1.81 8.59
C LEU A 176 4.51 0.76 8.86
N ASP A 177 3.44 0.78 8.07
CA ASP A 177 2.31 -0.15 8.28
C ASP A 177 2.62 -1.55 7.76
N LEU A 178 3.28 -1.64 6.61
CA LEU A 178 3.72 -2.90 6.01
C LEU A 178 5.07 -2.72 5.30
N VAL A 179 6.01 -3.63 5.59
CA VAL A 179 7.28 -3.72 4.87
C VAL A 179 7.40 -5.09 4.20
N LEU A 180 7.68 -5.11 2.90
CA LEU A 180 7.85 -6.34 2.13
C LEU A 180 9.30 -6.55 1.72
N ILE A 181 9.78 -7.79 1.72
CA ILE A 181 10.94 -8.15 0.90
C ILE A 181 10.50 -8.09 -0.57
N HIS A 182 11.11 -7.23 -1.37
CA HIS A 182 10.65 -6.91 -2.72
C HIS A 182 10.83 -8.08 -3.71
N TYR A 183 11.95 -8.79 -3.63
CA TYR A 183 12.25 -9.98 -4.45
C TYR A 183 13.03 -11.00 -3.60
N PRO A 184 12.93 -12.30 -3.88
CA PRO A 184 13.57 -13.36 -3.08
C PRO A 184 15.09 -13.45 -3.26
N ARG A 185 15.73 -12.46 -3.90
CA ARG A 185 17.16 -12.47 -4.26
C ARG A 185 17.70 -11.05 -4.42
N ASP A 186 19.03 -10.91 -4.42
CA ASP A 186 19.69 -9.66 -4.79
C ASP A 186 19.49 -9.36 -6.29
N ARG A 187 19.28 -8.08 -6.61
CA ARG A 187 19.23 -7.56 -7.98
C ARG A 187 20.52 -7.84 -8.77
N LYS A 188 21.67 -7.86 -8.10
CA LYS A 188 22.98 -8.11 -8.73
C LYS A 188 23.21 -9.59 -9.07
N ALA A 189 22.49 -10.50 -8.42
CA ALA A 189 22.70 -11.95 -8.58
C ALA A 189 22.22 -12.50 -9.93
N GLY A 190 21.44 -11.75 -10.73
CA GLY A 190 21.16 -12.06 -12.14
C GLY A 190 20.20 -13.24 -12.39
N SER A 191 20.41 -14.40 -11.76
CA SER A 191 19.58 -15.62 -11.85
C SER A 191 19.45 -16.32 -10.48
N ASP A 192 18.54 -17.30 -10.37
CA ASP A 192 18.34 -18.14 -9.16
C ASP A 192 19.46 -19.18 -8.95
N ASP A 193 20.51 -19.19 -9.78
CA ASP A 193 21.58 -20.20 -9.75
C ASP A 193 22.38 -20.19 -8.43
N ALA A 194 22.26 -19.14 -7.62
CA ALA A 194 22.85 -19.00 -6.28
C ALA A 194 21.85 -19.28 -5.14
N TYR A 195 21.01 -20.32 -5.28
CA TYR A 195 19.90 -20.61 -4.35
C TYR A 195 20.30 -20.57 -2.86
N GLU A 196 21.42 -21.18 -2.46
CA GLU A 196 21.87 -21.19 -1.05
C GLU A 196 22.29 -19.81 -0.55
N THR A 197 22.96 -19.01 -1.39
CA THR A 197 23.30 -17.62 -1.05
C THR A 197 22.02 -16.79 -0.89
N ASN A 198 21.08 -16.92 -1.83
CA ASN A 198 19.79 -16.24 -1.79
C ASN A 198 18.99 -16.67 -0.54
N LYS A 199 18.99 -17.96 -0.18
CA LYS A 199 18.34 -18.51 1.02
C LYS A 199 18.93 -17.90 2.30
N LYS A 200 20.25 -17.82 2.39
CA LYS A 200 20.93 -17.16 3.52
C LYS A 200 20.51 -15.70 3.64
N SER A 201 20.54 -14.95 2.53
CA SER A 201 20.21 -13.52 2.52
C SER A 201 18.72 -13.24 2.76
N ARG A 202 17.80 -14.09 2.27
CA ARG A 202 16.37 -14.06 2.63
C ARG A 202 16.19 -14.20 4.14
N ARG A 203 16.84 -15.18 4.75
CA ARG A 203 16.76 -15.44 6.20
C ARG A 203 17.29 -14.27 7.03
N GLU A 204 18.42 -13.71 6.64
CA GLU A 204 19.03 -12.55 7.33
C GLU A 204 18.15 -11.31 7.23
N ALA A 205 17.63 -10.99 6.04
CA ALA A 205 16.69 -9.89 5.84
C ALA A 205 15.41 -10.10 6.67
N TRP A 206 14.82 -11.29 6.62
CA TRP A 206 13.58 -11.59 7.36
C TRP A 206 13.74 -11.42 8.87
N LYS A 207 14.79 -12.01 9.46
CA LYS A 207 15.06 -11.87 10.90
C LYS A 207 15.24 -10.42 11.32
N LYS A 208 15.87 -9.59 10.47
CA LYS A 208 15.98 -8.16 10.76
C LYS A 208 14.62 -7.47 10.71
N LEU A 209 13.77 -7.77 9.74
CA LEU A 209 12.42 -7.21 9.68
C LEU A 209 11.56 -7.64 10.89
N GLU A 210 11.71 -8.87 11.38
CA GLU A 210 11.09 -9.31 12.64
C GLU A 210 11.56 -8.49 13.84
N GLN A 211 12.88 -8.26 13.98
CA GLN A 211 13.43 -7.41 15.03
C GLN A 211 12.85 -5.98 14.97
N LEU A 212 12.82 -5.37 13.78
CA LEU A 212 12.28 -4.02 13.59
C LEU A 212 10.77 -3.94 13.87
N LYS A 213 10.05 -5.03 13.65
CA LYS A 213 8.64 -5.16 14.05
C LYS A 213 8.50 -5.24 15.57
N GLU A 214 9.34 -6.02 16.26
CA GLU A 214 9.37 -6.10 17.73
C GLU A 214 9.72 -4.73 18.36
N GLU A 215 10.59 -3.95 17.71
CA GLU A 215 10.94 -2.58 18.12
C GLU A 215 9.84 -1.54 17.82
N GLY A 216 8.78 -1.91 17.10
CA GLY A 216 7.64 -1.05 16.78
C GLY A 216 7.84 -0.11 15.58
N LEU A 217 8.95 -0.24 14.85
CA LEU A 217 9.24 0.55 13.64
C LEU A 217 8.40 0.07 12.44
N ILE A 218 7.96 -1.18 12.48
CA ILE A 218 7.13 -1.80 11.46
C ILE A 218 5.93 -2.47 12.13
N ARG A 219 4.72 -2.29 11.61
CA ARG A 219 3.53 -2.98 12.13
C ARG A 219 3.42 -4.41 11.57
N SER A 220 3.56 -4.54 10.25
CA SER A 220 3.40 -5.80 9.52
C SER A 220 4.57 -6.06 8.57
N ILE A 221 4.95 -7.31 8.37
CA ILE A 221 6.05 -7.72 7.47
C ILE A 221 5.62 -8.82 6.50
N GLY A 222 6.05 -8.75 5.24
CA GLY A 222 5.66 -9.72 4.22
C GLY A 222 6.68 -9.86 3.09
N VAL A 223 6.26 -10.47 1.99
CA VAL A 223 7.11 -10.71 0.82
C VAL A 223 6.41 -10.30 -0.48
N SER A 224 7.17 -10.16 -1.56
CA SER A 224 6.69 -9.88 -2.92
C SER A 224 7.55 -10.66 -3.91
N ASN A 225 6.95 -11.17 -4.98
CA ASN A 225 7.64 -11.95 -6.02
C ASN A 225 8.28 -13.26 -5.50
N PHE A 226 7.75 -13.82 -4.42
CA PHE A 226 8.17 -15.12 -3.88
C PHE A 226 7.35 -16.24 -4.54
N GLU A 227 8.03 -17.32 -4.88
CA GLU A 227 7.44 -18.57 -5.38
C GLU A 227 7.19 -19.54 -4.21
N VAL A 228 6.50 -20.66 -4.46
CA VAL A 228 6.08 -21.62 -3.42
C VAL A 228 7.22 -22.07 -2.55
N TYR A 229 8.31 -22.53 -3.14
CA TYR A 229 9.46 -23.04 -2.40
C TYR A 229 10.15 -21.95 -1.58
N HIS A 230 10.11 -20.69 -2.02
CA HIS A 230 10.58 -19.56 -1.23
C HIS A 230 9.71 -19.35 0.02
N LEU A 231 8.38 -19.49 -0.12
CA LEU A 231 7.46 -19.39 1.00
C LEU A 231 7.64 -20.56 1.97
N VAL A 232 7.68 -21.80 1.48
CA VAL A 232 7.92 -23.00 2.30
C VAL A 232 9.22 -22.87 3.09
N GLU A 233 10.30 -22.43 2.43
CA GLU A 233 11.58 -22.17 3.07
C GLU A 233 11.47 -21.10 4.17
N LEU A 234 10.79 -19.99 3.90
CA LEU A 234 10.63 -18.89 4.84
C LEU A 234 9.91 -19.33 6.12
N LEU A 235 8.91 -20.22 5.97
CA LEU A 235 8.16 -20.80 7.08
C LEU A 235 9.00 -21.74 7.97
N GLU A 236 10.17 -22.22 7.52
CA GLU A 236 11.09 -23.00 8.35
C GLU A 236 11.72 -22.16 9.47
N TYR A 237 11.72 -20.83 9.36
CA TYR A 237 12.43 -19.95 10.28
C TYR A 237 11.71 -18.67 10.69
N ALA A 238 10.60 -18.31 10.05
CA ALA A 238 9.78 -17.18 10.45
C ALA A 238 9.11 -17.44 11.81
N LYS A 239 9.19 -16.47 12.72
CA LYS A 239 8.48 -16.41 13.99
C LYS A 239 7.20 -15.56 13.90
N ALA A 240 7.19 -14.55 13.05
CA ALA A 240 6.03 -13.71 12.76
C ALA A 240 5.84 -13.64 11.24
N PHE A 241 4.67 -14.03 10.73
CA PHE A 241 4.40 -14.06 9.28
C PHE A 241 3.08 -13.34 8.96
N SER A 242 3.16 -12.20 8.26
CA SER A 242 2.00 -11.50 7.69
C SER A 242 2.19 -11.39 6.17
N SER A 243 2.06 -12.50 5.47
CA SER A 243 2.45 -12.55 4.05
C SER A 243 1.48 -11.88 3.11
N LEU A 244 2.08 -11.21 2.12
CA LEU A 244 1.58 -11.02 0.77
C LEU A 244 2.36 -11.94 -0.17
N ALA A 245 1.72 -12.44 -1.23
CA ALA A 245 2.39 -13.09 -2.35
C ALA A 245 1.96 -12.38 -3.64
N ARG A 246 2.92 -11.81 -4.35
CA ARG A 246 2.73 -11.33 -5.73
C ARG A 246 3.43 -12.31 -6.65
N GLY A 247 2.70 -12.85 -7.62
CA GLY A 247 3.19 -13.82 -8.61
C GLY A 247 2.20 -14.97 -8.78
N ASN A 248 1.56 -15.05 -9.95
CA ASN A 248 0.56 -16.04 -10.38
C ASN A 248 -0.58 -16.37 -9.38
N GLN A 249 -1.81 -15.92 -9.69
CA GLN A 249 -3.01 -16.34 -8.95
C GLN A 249 -3.20 -17.88 -8.91
N GLU A 250 -2.60 -18.60 -9.85
CA GLU A 250 -2.57 -20.07 -9.87
C GLU A 250 -1.71 -20.68 -8.76
N ILE A 251 -0.62 -20.00 -8.35
CA ILE A 251 0.27 -20.49 -7.28
C ILE A 251 -0.46 -20.56 -5.95
N LEU A 252 -1.34 -19.59 -5.68
CA LEU A 252 -2.18 -19.61 -4.49
C LEU A 252 -3.16 -20.79 -4.49
N LYS A 253 -3.44 -21.44 -5.62
CA LYS A 253 -4.33 -22.62 -5.68
C LYS A 253 -3.57 -23.93 -5.46
N GLU A 254 -2.24 -23.92 -5.48
CA GLU A 254 -1.47 -25.15 -5.28
C GLU A 254 -1.62 -25.66 -3.85
N ALA A 255 -1.88 -26.97 -3.71
CA ALA A 255 -2.02 -27.62 -2.41
C ALA A 255 -0.77 -27.41 -1.53
N ALA A 256 0.42 -27.39 -2.15
CA ALA A 256 1.69 -27.14 -1.49
C ALA A 256 1.84 -25.72 -0.91
N VAL A 257 1.05 -24.74 -1.39
CA VAL A 257 0.93 -23.40 -0.80
C VAL A 257 -0.22 -23.36 0.18
N GLN A 258 -1.36 -23.95 -0.17
CA GLN A 258 -2.58 -23.91 0.63
C GLN A 258 -2.43 -24.58 2.00
N GLU A 259 -1.75 -25.73 2.10
CA GLU A 259 -1.51 -26.42 3.37
C GLU A 259 -0.65 -25.58 4.34
N PRO A 260 0.55 -25.09 3.96
CA PRO A 260 1.30 -24.16 4.79
C PRO A 260 0.60 -22.81 4.97
N ALA A 261 -0.08 -22.28 3.95
CA ALA A 261 -0.82 -21.01 4.04
C ALA A 261 -1.99 -21.09 5.03
N LYS A 262 -2.62 -22.26 5.20
CA LYS A 262 -3.61 -22.49 6.27
C LYS A 262 -2.96 -22.53 7.66
N ARG A 263 -1.70 -23.00 7.75
CA ARG A 263 -0.93 -23.02 9.00
C ARG A 263 -0.42 -21.63 9.40
N PHE A 264 -0.28 -20.70 8.46
CA PHE A 264 0.26 -19.34 8.68
C PHE A 264 -0.66 -18.19 8.20
N ASP A 265 -1.93 -18.49 7.88
CA ASP A 265 -3.06 -17.62 7.50
C ASP A 265 -2.84 -16.57 6.38
N VAL A 266 -2.08 -16.88 5.32
CA VAL A 266 -1.60 -15.92 4.29
C VAL A 266 -2.70 -15.08 3.59
N SER A 267 -2.51 -13.75 3.40
CA SER A 267 -3.43 -12.87 2.67
C SER A 267 -2.85 -12.31 1.34
N PRO A 268 -3.43 -12.58 0.17
CA PRO A 268 -2.90 -12.05 -1.10
C PRO A 268 -3.28 -10.58 -1.37
N GLN A 269 -2.42 -9.85 -2.08
CA GLN A 269 -2.71 -8.54 -2.68
C GLN A 269 -2.43 -8.58 -4.19
N VAL A 270 -3.22 -7.83 -4.95
CA VAL A 270 -3.09 -7.71 -6.40
C VAL A 270 -2.85 -6.26 -6.75
N ASN A 271 -1.73 -5.96 -7.41
CA ASN A 271 -1.51 -4.64 -8.02
C ASN A 271 -2.11 -4.67 -9.43
N SER A 272 -3.06 -3.78 -9.70
CA SER A 272 -3.61 -3.51 -11.04
C SER A 272 -2.64 -2.71 -11.90
#